data_AF-A0A2M7WQL7-F1
#
_entry.id   AF-A0A2M7WQL7-F1
#
_cell.length_a   1.000
_cell.length_b   1.000
_cell.length_c   1.000
_cell.angle_alpha   90.00
_cell.angle_beta   90.00
_cell.angle_gamma   90.00
#
_symmetry.space_group_name_H-M   'P 1'
#
loop_
_entity.id
_entity.type
_entity.pdbx_description
1 polymer ?
#
loop_
_entity_poly.entity_id
_entity_poly.type
_entity_poly.pdbx_seq_one_letter_code
_entity_poly.pdbx_strand_id
1 'polypeptide(L)' 'MTSTATSDLKFRCPTCKKQVTRGSDYFPFCSDRCKIIDLGAWASGDYSIAG' A
#
# COMPACT_ATOMS: atom_id res chain seq x y z
N MET A 1 12.77 -29.10 16.76
CA MET A 1 12.94 -28.98 15.29
C MET A 1 12.10 -27.80 14.82
N THR A 2 12.72 -26.62 14.83
CA THR A 2 12.16 -25.35 14.37
C THR A 2 12.34 -25.24 12.86
N SER A 3 11.26 -25.01 12.10
CA SER A 3 11.24 -24.20 10.87
C SER A 3 9.95 -24.40 10.07
N THR A 4 9.04 -23.44 10.18
CA THR A 4 8.25 -22.96 9.05
C THR A 4 8.11 -21.45 9.24
N ALA A 5 9.11 -20.71 8.75
CA ALA A 5 8.98 -19.29 8.50
C ALA A 5 8.08 -19.11 7.27
N THR A 6 6.76 -19.24 7.49
CA THR A 6 5.78 -18.78 6.51
C THR A 6 5.90 -17.27 6.48
N SER A 7 6.64 -16.78 5.50
CA SER A 7 6.93 -15.37 5.25
C SER A 7 5.72 -14.50 5.58
N ASP A 8 5.87 -13.73 6.65
CA ASP A 8 5.02 -12.61 7.01
C ASP A 8 5.02 -11.66 5.82
N LEU A 9 4.05 -11.80 4.90
CA LEU A 9 3.88 -10.96 3.72
C LEU A 9 3.48 -9.57 4.23
N LYS A 10 4.49 -8.81 4.67
CA LYS A 10 4.36 -7.45 5.16
C LYS A 10 4.02 -6.56 3.98
N PHE A 11 2.73 -6.37 3.77
CA PHE A 11 2.21 -5.40 2.81
C PHE A 11 2.78 -4.01 3.13
N ARG A 12 3.06 -3.23 2.09
CA ARG A 12 3.59 -1.87 2.22
C ARG A 12 2.64 -0.90 1.55
N CYS A 13 2.43 0.24 2.20
CA CYS A 13 1.67 1.35 1.63
C CYS A 13 2.29 1.78 0.30
N PRO A 14 1.54 1.85 -0.80
CA PRO A 14 2.08 2.22 -2.10
C PRO A 14 2.67 3.64 -2.10
N THR A 15 2.07 4.55 -1.34
CA THR A 15 2.43 5.97 -1.25
C THR A 15 3.70 6.23 -0.43
N CYS A 16 3.80 5.68 0.79
CA CYS A 16 4.89 6.03 1.73
C CYS A 16 5.72 4.83 2.22
N LYS A 17 5.43 3.62 1.73
CA LYS A 17 6.17 2.36 1.99
C LYS A 17 6.17 1.86 3.45
N LYS A 18 5.41 2.51 4.34
CA LYS A 18 5.14 2.00 5.71
C LYS A 18 4.42 0.66 5.67
N GLN A 19 4.62 -0.17 6.69
CA GLN A 19 3.91 -1.45 6.83
C GLN A 19 2.40 -1.21 6.96
N VAL A 20 1.60 -2.09 6.36
CA VAL A 20 0.14 -2.06 6.47
C VAL A 20 -0.40 -3.42 6.90
N THR A 21 -1.43 -3.39 7.74
CA THR A 21 -2.18 -4.57 8.14
C THR A 21 -3.23 -4.88 7.09
N ARG A 22 -3.26 -6.11 6.59
CA ARG A 22 -4.31 -6.54 5.65
C ARG A 22 -5.67 -6.48 6.35
N GLY A 23 -6.67 -5.91 5.68
CA GLY A 23 -8.03 -5.79 6.20
C GLY A 23 -8.27 -4.58 7.12
N SER A 24 -7.31 -3.66 7.27
CA SER A 24 -7.61 -2.36 7.87
C SER A 24 -8.49 -1.53 6.93
N ASP A 25 -9.22 -0.56 7.49
CA ASP A 25 -10.14 0.32 6.73
C ASP A 25 -9.45 1.11 5.61
N TYR A 26 -8.14 1.31 5.72
CA TYR A 26 -7.34 2.04 4.75
C TYR A 26 -6.53 1.14 3.82
N PHE A 27 -6.52 -0.18 4.01
CA PHE A 27 -5.76 -1.11 3.18
C PHE A 27 -6.12 -0.91 1.68
N PRO A 28 -5.14 -0.75 0.76
CA PRO A 28 -3.69 -1.05 0.89
C PRO A 28 -2.81 0.09 1.44
N PHE A 29 -3.39 1.20 1.88
CA PHE A 29 -2.68 2.36 2.42
C PHE A 29 -2.53 2.28 3.95
N CYS A 30 -1.58 3.05 4.51
CA CYS A 30 -1.40 3.11 5.96
C CYS A 30 -2.34 4.10 6.66
N SER A 31 -2.97 5.01 5.91
CA SER A 31 -3.90 6.02 6.43
C SER A 31 -4.69 6.69 5.30
N ASP A 32 -5.76 7.39 5.68
CA ASP A 32 -6.58 8.20 4.76
C ASP A 32 -5.76 9.22 3.97
N ARG A 33 -4.80 9.90 4.63
CA ARG A 33 -3.89 10.85 3.98
C ARG A 33 -3.15 10.22 2.79
N CYS A 34 -2.66 8.99 2.93
CA CYS A 34 -1.92 8.34 1.84
C CYS A 34 -2.85 7.95 0.68
N LYS A 35 -4.09 7.54 0.98
CA LYS A 35 -5.12 7.29 -0.03
C LYS A 35 -5.42 8.56 -0.84
N ILE A 36 -5.60 9.71 -0.18
CA ILE A 36 -5.87 10.99 -0.86
C ILE A 36 -4.69 11.42 -1.73
N ILE A 37 -3.45 11.28 -1.25
CA ILE A 37 -2.25 11.61 -2.05
C ILE A 37 -2.18 10.75 -3.31
N ASP A 38 -2.45 9.44 -3.19
CA ASP A 38 -2.44 8.52 -4.32
C ASP A 38 -3.50 8.89 -5.37
N LEU A 39 -4.72 9.22 -4.91
CA LEU A 39 -5.78 9.74 -5.78
C LEU A 39 -5.39 11.07 -6.45
N GLY A 40 -4.71 11.95 -5.72
CA GLY A 40 -4.19 13.21 -6.25
C GLY A 40 -3.19 12.99 -7.39
N ALA A 41 -2.27 12.04 -7.24
CA ALA A 41 -1.29 11.68 -8.27
C ALA A 41 -1.93 11.11 -9.55
N TRP A 42 -3.03 10.36 -9.42
CA TRP A 42 -3.84 9.96 -10.57
C TRP A 42 -4.52 11.16 -11.23
N ALA A 43 -5.11 12.06 -10.44
CA ALA A 43 -5.82 13.22 -10.95
C ALA A 43 -4.89 14.24 -11.63
N SER A 44 -3.64 14.36 -11.18
CA SER A 44 -2.60 15.20 -11.81
C SER A 44 -2.01 14.58 -13.07
N GLY A 45 -2.26 13.29 -13.33
CA GLY A 45 -1.67 12.56 -14.45
C GLY A 45 -0.23 12.09 -14.20
N ASP A 46 0.24 12.10 -12.96
CA ASP A 46 1.56 11.56 -12.60
C ASP A 46 1.63 10.04 -12.82
N TYR A 47 0.47 9.38 -12.76
CA TYR A 47 0.31 7.97 -13.10
C TYR A 47 -0.41 7.82 -14.44
N SER A 48 0.10 6.91 -15.27
CA SER A 48 -0.51 6.53 -16.54
C SER A 48 -0.41 5.02 -16.74
N ILE A 49 -1.36 4.47 -17.49
CA ILE A 49 -1.33 3.09 -17.95
C ILE A 49 -0.93 3.14 -19.43
N ALA A 50 0.17 2.49 -19.78
CA ALA A 50 0.55 2.35 -21.19
C ALA A 50 -0.53 1.55 -21.91
N GLY A 51 -1.08 2.13 -22.98
CA GLY A 51 -2.05 1.50 -23.88
C GLY A 51 -1.40 0.65 -24.95
#